data_AF-A0A0F9Q5V9-F1
#
_entry.id   AF-A0A0F9Q5V9-F1
#
_cell.length_a   1.000
_cell.length_b   1.000
_cell.length_c   1.000
_cell.angle_alpha   90.00
_cell.angle_beta   90.00
_cell.angle_gamma   90.00
#
_symmetry.space_group_name_H-M   'P 1'
#
loop_
_entity.id
_entity.type
_entity.pdbx_description
1 polymer ?
#
loop_
_entity_poly.entity_id
_entity_poly.type
_entity_poly.pdbx_seq_one_letter_code
_entity_poly.pdbx_strand_id
1 'polypeptide(L)'
;MTECYTCLCDTIVFCRGLCTNHYDSERYYNNLEYMKEKGRKYYIKNKSKINSYNNKWRKNNPDKVLKHLKKHLETNSKIFNMTSNEYMYAVNSWSKTIKSLDNYMCKSCNSMKNIMAHHLCPKSDFPELSLDLDNGVTLCKKCHTVVHNFKIY
;
A
#
# COMPACT_ATOMS: atom_id res chain seq x y z
N MET A 1 38.32 12.79 12.45
CA MET A 1 36.95 12.36 12.81
C MET A 1 36.46 11.43 11.70
N THR A 2 36.53 10.12 11.93
CA THR A 2 36.20 9.06 10.97
C THR A 2 34.79 8.50 11.16
N GLU A 3 33.97 9.16 11.99
CA GLU A 3 32.67 8.66 12.41
C GLU A 3 31.54 9.57 11.95
N CYS A 4 30.44 8.95 11.51
CA CYS A 4 29.21 9.63 11.16
C CYS A 4 28.57 10.30 12.39
N TYR A 5 28.27 11.60 12.36
CA TYR A 5 27.66 12.28 13.51
C TYR A 5 26.22 11.84 13.82
N THR A 6 25.52 11.20 12.86
CA THR A 6 24.13 10.75 13.04
C THR A 6 24.01 9.39 13.74
N CYS A 7 25.01 8.52 13.60
CA CYS A 7 24.89 7.13 14.08
C CYS A 7 26.18 6.53 14.64
N LEU A 8 27.27 7.32 14.73
CA LEU A 8 28.57 6.88 15.27
C LEU A 8 29.06 5.55 14.68
N CYS A 9 28.97 5.41 13.34
CA CYS A 9 29.42 4.21 12.65
C CYS A 9 30.79 4.43 12.00
N ASP A 10 31.60 3.37 11.95
CA ASP A 10 32.96 3.35 11.37
C ASP A 10 32.98 3.28 9.83
N THR A 11 31.86 3.59 9.17
CA THR A 11 31.76 3.48 7.70
C THR A 11 32.34 4.72 7.01
N ILE A 12 32.64 4.59 5.70
CA ILE A 12 33.20 5.69 4.90
C ILE A 12 32.33 6.94 5.04
N VAL A 13 32.92 7.97 5.64
CA VAL A 13 32.31 9.28 5.81
C VAL A 13 32.49 10.09 4.51
N PHE A 14 31.38 10.54 3.93
CA PHE A 14 31.36 11.42 2.77
C PHE A 14 31.37 12.90 3.18
N CYS A 15 31.53 13.80 2.21
CA CYS A 15 31.44 15.24 2.43
C CYS A 15 30.19 15.58 3.27
N ARG A 16 30.37 16.38 4.33
CA ARG A 16 29.41 16.73 5.41
C ARG A 16 29.45 15.86 6.67
N GLY A 17 30.30 14.83 6.79
CA GLY A 17 30.42 14.09 8.06
C GLY A 17 29.36 12.99 8.25
N LEU A 18 28.67 12.60 7.19
CA LEU A 18 27.71 11.50 7.17
C LEU A 18 28.30 10.25 6.52
N CYS A 19 27.91 9.07 6.99
CA CYS A 19 28.17 7.86 6.22
C CYS A 19 27.30 7.79 4.96
N THR A 20 27.65 6.91 4.02
CA THR A 20 26.92 6.71 2.76
C THR A 20 25.41 6.62 2.95
N ASN A 21 24.96 5.77 3.88
CA ASN A 21 23.52 5.55 4.11
C ASN A 21 22.82 6.82 4.61
N HIS A 22 23.45 7.55 5.55
CA HIS A 22 22.86 8.78 6.07
C HIS A 22 22.95 9.93 5.05
N TYR A 23 24.03 10.02 4.28
CA TYR A 23 24.18 10.99 3.21
C TYR A 23 23.12 10.78 2.12
N ASP A 24 22.89 9.54 1.69
CA ASP A 24 21.86 9.21 0.71
C ASP A 24 20.45 9.42 1.25
N SER A 25 20.22 9.10 2.53
CA SER A 25 18.96 9.38 3.23
C SER A 25 18.68 10.87 3.31
N GLU A 26 19.62 11.66 3.82
CA GLU A 26 19.52 13.12 3.92
C GLU A 26 19.31 13.75 2.53
N ARG A 27 20.07 13.31 1.52
CA ARG A 27 19.88 13.73 0.13
C ARG A 27 18.48 13.39 -0.39
N TYR A 28 17.95 12.23 -0.05
CA TYR A 28 16.61 11.81 -0.46
C TYR A 28 15.53 12.67 0.21
N TYR A 29 15.59 12.86 1.53
CA TYR A 29 14.61 13.66 2.27
C TYR A 29 14.64 15.14 1.89
N ASN A 30 15.83 15.71 1.64
CA ASN A 30 15.99 17.07 1.15
C ASN A 30 15.43 17.27 -0.26
N ASN A 31 15.20 16.20 -1.03
CA ASN A 31 14.64 16.23 -2.38
C ASN A 31 13.39 15.34 -2.51
N LEU A 32 12.65 15.15 -1.41
CA LEU A 32 11.64 14.10 -1.30
C LEU A 32 10.59 14.16 -2.41
N GLU A 33 10.07 15.35 -2.72
CA GLU A 33 9.07 15.53 -3.78
C GLU A 33 9.61 15.18 -5.16
N TYR A 34 10.78 15.72 -5.50
CA TYR A 34 11.46 15.42 -6.76
C TYR A 34 11.74 13.91 -6.92
N MET A 35 12.23 13.27 -5.85
CA MET A 35 12.53 11.83 -5.87
C MET A 35 11.24 11.00 -6.00
N LYS A 36 10.16 11.36 -5.30
CA LYS A 36 8.83 10.74 -5.44
C LYS A 36 8.31 10.88 -6.87
N GLU A 37 8.40 12.07 -7.47
CA GLU A 37 7.93 12.32 -8.83
C GLU A 37 8.75 11.54 -9.87
N LYS A 38 10.08 11.55 -9.74
CA LYS A 38 11.00 10.77 -10.58
C LYS A 38 10.69 9.28 -10.50
N GLY A 39 10.48 8.75 -9.30
CA GLY A 39 10.08 7.36 -9.07
C GLY A 39 8.73 7.03 -9.71
N ARG A 40 7.73 7.93 -9.58
CA ARG A 40 6.41 7.78 -10.22
C ARG A 40 6.52 7.73 -11.74
N LYS A 41 7.30 8.63 -12.35
CA LYS A 41 7.56 8.66 -13.81
C LYS A 41 8.20 7.35 -14.28
N TYR A 42 9.21 6.87 -13.56
CA TYR A 42 9.85 5.59 -13.86
C TYR A 42 8.87 4.42 -13.79
N TYR A 43 8.05 4.34 -12.73
CA TYR A 43 7.05 3.28 -12.56
C TYR A 43 6.03 3.29 -13.69
N ILE A 44 5.46 4.44 -14.05
CA ILE A 44 4.48 4.57 -15.14
C ILE A 44 5.09 4.07 -16.46
N LYS A 45 6.33 4.49 -16.78
CA LYS A 45 7.03 4.08 -18.00
C LYS A 45 7.30 2.57 -18.05
N ASN A 46 7.52 1.92 -16.91
CA ASN A 46 7.94 0.51 -16.84
C ASN A 46 6.88 -0.43 -16.24
N LYS A 47 5.61 0.02 -16.12
CA LYS A 47 4.56 -0.67 -15.36
C LYS A 47 4.35 -2.12 -15.80
N SER A 48 4.29 -2.38 -17.11
CA SER A 48 4.07 -3.74 -17.65
C SER A 48 5.22 -4.70 -17.30
N LYS A 49 6.48 -4.26 -17.49
CA LYS A 49 7.68 -5.03 -17.17
C LYS A 49 7.77 -5.33 -15.67
N ILE A 50 7.51 -4.33 -14.83
CA ILE A 50 7.50 -4.46 -13.37
C ILE A 50 6.43 -5.48 -12.94
N ASN A 51 5.22 -5.37 -13.48
CA ASN A 51 4.13 -6.30 -13.17
C ASN A 51 4.47 -7.74 -13.59
N SER A 52 5.05 -7.94 -14.77
CA SER A 52 5.48 -9.26 -15.25
C SER A 52 6.53 -9.89 -14.33
N TYR A 53 7.56 -9.12 -13.95
CA TYR A 53 8.58 -9.56 -13.00
C TYR A 53 7.97 -9.92 -11.64
N ASN A 54 7.11 -9.06 -11.08
CA ASN A 54 6.47 -9.29 -9.79
C ASN A 54 5.58 -10.53 -9.79
N ASN A 55 4.85 -10.78 -10.88
CA ASN A 55 4.04 -11.99 -11.03
C ASN A 55 4.90 -13.25 -11.06
N LYS A 56 6.00 -13.24 -11.82
CA LYS A 56 6.97 -14.35 -11.86
C LYS A 56 7.60 -14.59 -10.49
N TRP A 57 8.00 -13.52 -9.79
CA TRP A 57 8.57 -13.62 -8.45
C TRP A 57 7.58 -14.24 -7.46
N ARG A 58 6.32 -13.78 -7.43
CA ARG A 58 5.28 -14.33 -6.54
C ARG A 58 5.02 -15.82 -6.80
N LYS A 59 4.94 -16.22 -8.07
CA LYS A 59 4.75 -17.63 -8.46
C LYS A 59 5.91 -18.52 -7.98
N ASN A 60 7.13 -17.99 -8.03
CA ASN A 60 8.34 -18.73 -7.65
C ASN A 60 8.69 -18.65 -6.16
N ASN A 61 7.99 -17.83 -5.36
CA ASN A 61 8.25 -17.65 -3.93
C ASN A 61 6.95 -17.75 -3.10
N PRO A 62 6.18 -18.84 -3.21
CA PRO A 62 4.88 -18.98 -2.55
C PRO A 62 4.99 -18.98 -1.01
N ASP A 63 6.08 -19.53 -0.45
CA ASP A 63 6.41 -19.53 0.97
C ASP A 63 6.55 -18.11 1.54
N LYS A 64 7.27 -17.24 0.83
CA LYS A 64 7.46 -15.83 1.22
C LYS A 64 6.15 -15.05 1.13
N VAL A 65 5.35 -15.32 0.10
CA VAL A 65 4.02 -14.73 -0.05
C VAL A 65 3.11 -15.15 1.11
N LEU A 66 3.08 -16.43 1.46
CA LEU A 66 2.29 -16.94 2.58
C LEU A 66 2.74 -16.34 3.92
N LYS A 67 4.05 -16.27 4.18
CA LYS A 67 4.61 -15.64 5.38
C LYS A 67 4.18 -14.18 5.51
N HIS A 68 4.25 -13.43 4.41
CA HIS A 68 3.81 -12.03 4.38
C HIS A 68 2.30 -11.89 4.64
N LEU A 69 1.48 -12.74 4.00
CA LEU A 69 0.02 -12.72 4.20
C LEU A 69 -0.37 -13.00 5.65
N LYS A 70 0.24 -14.02 6.29
CA LYS A 70 0.02 -14.34 7.71
C LYS A 70 0.31 -13.13 8.60
N LYS A 71 1.49 -12.53 8.45
CA LYS A 71 1.89 -11.33 9.20
C LYS A 71 0.91 -10.17 8.99
N HIS A 72 0.45 -9.96 7.76
CA HIS A 72 -0.52 -8.90 7.45
C HIS A 72 -1.86 -9.12 8.15
N LEU A 73 -2.40 -10.35 8.11
CA LEU A 73 -3.64 -10.69 8.79
C LEU A 73 -3.51 -10.52 10.31
N GLU A 74 -2.45 -11.05 10.91
CA GLU A 74 -2.17 -10.93 12.34
C GLU A 74 -2.04 -9.47 12.79
N THR A 75 -1.37 -8.63 12.00
CA THR A 75 -1.17 -7.22 12.34
C THR A 75 -2.50 -6.48 12.35
N ASN A 76 -3.35 -6.69 11.35
CA ASN A 76 -4.64 -6.00 11.28
C ASN A 76 -5.66 -6.57 12.26
N SER A 77 -5.65 -7.87 12.52
CA SER A 77 -6.62 -8.47 13.44
C SER A 77 -6.44 -7.96 14.87
N LYS A 78 -5.19 -7.73 15.29
CA LYS A 78 -4.85 -7.16 16.61
C LYS A 78 -5.48 -5.79 16.84
N ILE A 79 -5.62 -4.96 15.80
CA ILE A 79 -6.22 -3.62 15.91
C ILE A 79 -7.67 -3.71 16.41
N PHE A 80 -8.38 -4.78 16.02
CA PHE A 80 -9.78 -5.00 16.38
C PHE A 80 -9.96 -6.03 17.51
N ASN A 81 -8.88 -6.44 18.18
CA ASN A 81 -8.89 -7.52 19.17
C ASN A 81 -9.51 -8.84 18.63
N MET A 82 -9.23 -9.15 17.36
CA MET A 82 -9.72 -10.35 16.67
C MET A 82 -8.58 -11.33 16.36
N THR A 83 -8.95 -12.59 16.18
CA THR A 83 -8.11 -13.57 15.48
C THR A 83 -7.99 -13.23 13.99
N SER A 84 -6.94 -13.74 13.33
CA SER A 84 -6.76 -13.57 11.88
C SER A 84 -7.95 -14.07 11.05
N ASN A 85 -8.61 -15.14 11.50
CA ASN A 85 -9.76 -15.71 10.81
C ASN A 85 -11.00 -14.82 10.97
N GLU A 86 -11.31 -14.37 12.20
CA GLU A 86 -12.41 -13.45 12.45
C GLU A 86 -12.25 -12.16 11.66
N TYR A 87 -11.04 -11.58 11.66
CA TYR A 87 -10.74 -10.40 10.87
C TYR A 87 -10.95 -10.62 9.37
N MET A 88 -10.50 -11.77 8.85
CA MET A 88 -10.73 -12.14 7.44
C MET A 88 -12.22 -12.24 7.11
N TYR A 89 -13.03 -12.86 7.98
CA TYR A 89 -14.48 -12.92 7.82
C TYR A 89 -15.14 -11.54 7.92
N ALA A 90 -14.70 -10.70 8.86
CA ALA A 90 -15.20 -9.34 9.04
C ALA A 90 -14.94 -8.48 7.80
N VAL A 91 -13.73 -8.51 7.23
CA VAL A 91 -13.41 -7.79 5.99
C VAL A 91 -14.25 -8.29 4.81
N ASN A 92 -14.46 -9.61 4.70
CA ASN A 92 -15.33 -10.17 3.66
C ASN A 92 -16.79 -9.75 3.84
N SER A 93 -17.27 -9.69 5.08
CA SER A 93 -18.62 -9.21 5.42
C SER A 93 -18.77 -7.73 5.09
N TRP A 94 -17.84 -6.89 5.57
CA TRP A 94 -17.74 -5.47 5.25
C TRP A 94 -17.80 -5.24 3.74
N SER A 95 -16.99 -5.95 2.95
CA SER A 95 -16.99 -5.80 1.49
C SER A 95 -18.36 -6.12 0.86
N LYS A 96 -19.06 -7.14 1.37
CA LYS A 96 -20.43 -7.47 0.91
C LYS A 96 -21.42 -6.39 1.33
N THR A 97 -21.33 -5.90 2.55
CA THR A 97 -22.20 -4.84 3.09
C THR A 97 -22.08 -3.55 2.27
N ILE A 98 -20.86 -3.08 2.00
CA ILE A 98 -20.63 -1.89 1.16
C ILE A 98 -21.28 -2.05 -0.21
N LYS A 99 -21.07 -3.19 -0.87
CA LYS A 99 -21.72 -3.48 -2.16
C LYS A 99 -23.24 -3.51 -2.06
N SER A 100 -23.80 -4.02 -0.97
CA SER A 100 -25.24 -4.06 -0.76
C SER A 100 -25.84 -2.68 -0.52
N LEU A 101 -25.20 -1.83 0.28
CA LEU A 101 -25.64 -0.45 0.54
C LEU A 101 -25.73 0.37 -0.75
N ASP A 102 -24.82 0.11 -1.67
CA ASP A 102 -24.77 0.76 -2.98
C ASP A 102 -25.59 0.04 -4.06
N ASN A 103 -26.48 -0.89 -3.69
CA ASN A 103 -27.31 -1.68 -4.61
C ASN A 103 -26.50 -2.41 -5.70
N TYR A 104 -25.31 -2.89 -5.36
CA TYR A 104 -24.38 -3.56 -6.27
C TYR A 104 -24.07 -2.72 -7.52
N MET A 105 -24.03 -1.40 -7.35
CA MET A 105 -23.83 -0.45 -8.44
C MET A 105 -22.65 0.47 -8.14
N CYS A 106 -21.79 0.68 -9.13
CA CYS A 106 -20.68 1.61 -9.00
C CYS A 106 -21.17 3.04 -8.74
N LYS A 107 -20.75 3.65 -7.64
CA LYS A 107 -21.17 5.01 -7.26
C LYS A 107 -20.55 6.13 -8.10
N SER A 108 -19.57 5.81 -8.93
CA SER A 108 -18.92 6.77 -9.83
C SER A 108 -19.51 6.76 -11.25
N CYS A 109 -20.01 5.62 -11.75
CA CYS A 109 -20.45 5.50 -13.15
C CYS A 109 -21.69 4.62 -13.37
N ASN A 110 -22.34 4.18 -12.29
CA ASN A 110 -23.55 3.33 -12.30
C ASN A 110 -23.39 1.94 -12.94
N SER A 111 -22.15 1.49 -13.21
CA SER A 111 -21.92 0.14 -13.72
C SER A 111 -22.20 -0.93 -12.66
N MET A 112 -22.93 -1.98 -13.04
CA MET A 112 -23.16 -3.18 -12.22
C MET A 112 -22.14 -4.30 -12.51
N LYS A 113 -21.18 -4.07 -13.42
CA LYS A 113 -20.19 -5.09 -13.84
C LYS A 113 -18.88 -4.93 -13.06
N ASN A 114 -18.30 -6.06 -12.62
CA ASN A 114 -17.00 -6.10 -11.94
C ASN A 114 -16.89 -5.13 -10.76
N ILE A 115 -17.91 -5.11 -9.91
CA ILE A 115 -18.01 -4.25 -8.72
C ILE A 115 -17.15 -4.77 -7.57
N MET A 116 -16.60 -3.84 -6.81
CA MET A 116 -15.69 -4.08 -5.69
C MET A 116 -15.86 -2.97 -4.65
N ALA A 117 -15.72 -3.33 -3.38
CA ALA A 117 -15.64 -2.35 -2.30
C ALA A 117 -14.26 -1.67 -2.35
N HIS A 118 -14.25 -0.36 -2.18
CA HIS A 118 -13.08 0.49 -2.11
C HIS A 118 -13.03 1.14 -0.73
N HIS A 119 -11.85 1.18 -0.11
CA HIS A 119 -11.63 1.99 1.09
C HIS A 119 -11.36 3.44 0.70
N LEU A 120 -12.10 4.41 1.26
CA LEU A 120 -11.88 5.84 1.01
C LEU A 120 -10.56 6.31 1.64
N CYS A 121 -10.39 6.02 2.91
CA CYS A 121 -9.14 6.13 3.67
C CYS A 121 -8.35 4.82 3.50
N PRO A 122 -7.15 4.84 2.89
CA PRO A 122 -6.39 3.63 2.59
C PRO A 122 -6.04 2.84 3.85
N LYS A 123 -6.27 1.53 3.81
CA LYS A 123 -5.93 0.61 4.92
C LYS A 123 -4.44 0.62 5.32
N SER A 124 -3.52 1.01 4.42
CA SER A 124 -2.11 1.12 4.76
C SER A 124 -1.83 2.24 5.76
N ASP A 125 -2.66 3.29 5.70
CA ASP A 125 -2.45 4.54 6.41
C ASP A 125 -3.42 4.64 7.60
N PHE A 126 -4.63 4.08 7.46
CA PHE A 126 -5.71 4.08 8.45
C PHE A 126 -6.31 2.67 8.65
N PRO A 127 -5.52 1.69 9.15
CA PRO A 127 -5.97 0.30 9.28
C PRO A 127 -7.15 0.13 10.26
N GLU A 128 -7.31 1.03 11.23
CA GLU A 128 -8.43 1.10 12.19
C GLU A 128 -9.78 1.40 11.52
N LEU A 129 -9.77 2.06 10.35
CA LEU A 129 -10.98 2.35 9.58
C LEU A 129 -11.34 1.21 8.61
N SER A 130 -10.60 0.09 8.61
CA SER A 130 -10.77 -0.94 7.57
C SER A 130 -12.08 -1.73 7.62
N LEU A 131 -12.82 -1.64 8.74
CA LEU A 131 -14.15 -2.24 8.94
C LEU A 131 -15.26 -1.19 9.11
N ASP A 132 -14.94 0.10 9.00
CA ASP A 132 -15.90 1.19 9.10
C ASP A 132 -16.74 1.25 7.81
N LEU A 133 -18.07 1.27 7.95
CA LEU A 133 -18.98 1.33 6.81
C LEU A 133 -18.92 2.69 6.10
N ASP A 134 -18.65 3.78 6.82
CA ASP A 134 -18.50 5.12 6.25
C ASP A 134 -17.18 5.27 5.47
N ASN A 135 -16.23 4.34 5.69
CA ASN A 135 -14.98 4.27 4.96
C ASN A 135 -15.06 3.41 3.68
N GLY A 136 -16.26 3.02 3.25
CA GLY A 136 -16.47 2.15 2.09
C GLY A 136 -17.27 2.78 0.97
N VAL A 137 -16.89 2.51 -0.28
CA VAL A 137 -17.71 2.82 -1.47
C VAL A 137 -17.61 1.72 -2.51
N THR A 138 -18.70 1.45 -3.22
CA THR A 138 -18.72 0.49 -4.32
C THR A 138 -18.27 1.13 -5.63
N LEU A 139 -17.21 0.57 -6.22
CA LEU A 139 -16.67 0.97 -7.51
C LEU A 139 -16.60 -0.21 -8.48
N CYS A 140 -16.80 0.03 -9.77
CA CYS A 140 -16.42 -0.94 -10.78
C CYS A 140 -14.90 -0.98 -10.93
N LYS A 141 -14.34 -2.09 -11.43
CA LYS A 141 -12.89 -2.25 -11.64
C LYS A 141 -12.23 -1.08 -12.37
N LYS A 142 -12.90 -0.49 -13.37
CA LYS A 142 -12.39 0.69 -14.12
C LYS A 142 -12.24 1.89 -13.18
N CYS A 143 -13.31 2.29 -12.49
CA CYS A 143 -13.27 3.42 -11.56
C CYS A 143 -12.33 3.15 -10.37
N HIS A 144 -12.32 1.94 -9.83
CA HIS A 144 -11.40 1.55 -8.75
C HIS A 144 -9.92 1.72 -9.16
N THR A 145 -9.57 1.30 -10.38
CA THR A 145 -8.21 1.48 -10.90
C THR A 145 -7.85 2.96 -11.09
N VAL A 146 -8.82 3.78 -11.52
CA VAL A 146 -8.64 5.23 -11.67
C VAL A 146 -8.33 5.85 -10.31
N VAL A 147 -9.10 5.54 -9.27
CA VAL A 147 -8.87 6.09 -7.91
C VAL A 147 -7.51 5.64 -7.33
N HIS A 148 -7.05 4.42 -7.59
CA HIS A 148 -5.70 4.01 -7.17
C HIS A 148 -4.57 4.67 -7.98
N ASN A 149 -4.85 5.08 -9.22
CA ASN A 149 -3.88 5.76 -10.08
C ASN A 149 -3.80 7.27 -9.80
N PHE A 150 -4.92 7.90 -9.44
CA PHE A 150 -5.01 9.29 -9.01
C PHE A 150 -5.18 9.28 -7.49
N LYS A 151 -4.08 9.41 -6.75
CA LYS A 151 -4.12 9.62 -5.31
C LYS A 151 -4.94 10.88 -5.03
N ILE A 152 -6.22 10.70 -4.70
CA ILE A 152 -7.02 11.71 -4.03
C ILE A 152 -6.67 11.51 -2.56
N TYR A 153 -5.81 12.38 -2.04
CA TYR A 153 -5.53 12.51 -0.62
C TYR A 153 -6.35 13.67 -0.09
#